data_AF-A0A7T0C330-F1
#
_entry.id   AF-A0A7T0C330-F1
#
_cell.length_a   1.000
_cell.length_b   1.000
_cell.length_c   1.000
_cell.angle_alpha   90.00
_cell.angle_beta   90.00
_cell.angle_gamma   90.00
#
_symmetry.space_group_name_H-M   'P 1'
#
loop_
_entity.id
_entity.type
_entity.pdbx_description
1 polymer ?
#
loop_
_entity_poly.entity_id
_entity_poly.type
_entity_poly.pdbx_seq_one_letter_code
_entity_poly.pdbx_strand_id
1 'polypeptide(L)'
;MKKFFKTLGWIFLGIFLQFKFNVLYGIVFLENLNFHDRTYFIEMSMPEEKGNLHVLHIKTVVHHSLGPDYFAHVYLPDQLKVLNKETYKGAESIPGYQAYQMSMKRKYRDVLSAEDFIIAPLESGKDIPLQPIFVNFENLKQRLHSDDTYKISLSNQTAKLEGPKKVEALYPQQWSM
;
A
#
# COMPACT_ATOMS: atom_id res chain seq x y z
N MET A 1 -54.94 -13.95 4.37
CA MET A 1 -54.02 -13.06 5.14
C MET A 1 -52.88 -13.78 5.85
N LYS A 2 -53.08 -14.87 6.62
CA LYS A 2 -51.99 -15.57 7.35
C LYS A 2 -50.79 -16.01 6.49
N LYS A 3 -51.01 -16.50 5.26
CA LYS A 3 -49.92 -16.88 4.34
C LYS A 3 -49.08 -15.68 3.89
N PHE A 4 -49.71 -14.53 3.64
CA PHE A 4 -49.03 -13.31 3.19
C PHE A 4 -48.10 -12.76 4.27
N PHE A 5 -48.55 -12.66 5.52
CA PHE A 5 -47.70 -12.23 6.63
C PHE A 5 -46.53 -13.19 6.90
N LYS A 6 -46.72 -14.49 6.67
CA LYS A 6 -45.63 -15.47 6.78
C LYS A 6 -44.57 -15.23 5.71
N THR A 7 -44.97 -15.05 4.45
CA THR A 7 -44.04 -14.75 3.34
C THR A 7 -43.34 -13.40 3.53
N LEU A 8 -44.08 -12.37 3.94
CA LEU A 8 -43.54 -11.04 4.22
C LEU A 8 -42.52 -11.10 5.37
N GLY A 9 -42.80 -11.86 6.42
CA GLY A 9 -41.87 -12.10 7.53
C GLY A 9 -40.56 -12.76 7.09
N TRP A 10 -40.60 -13.74 6.17
CA TRP A 10 -39.40 -14.35 5.61
C TRP A 10 -38.60 -13.38 4.73
N ILE A 11 -39.26 -12.50 3.97
CA ILE A 11 -38.60 -11.46 3.17
C ILE A 11 -37.89 -10.46 4.08
N PHE A 12 -38.57 -9.95 5.12
CA PHE A 12 -37.95 -9.04 6.07
C PHE A 12 -36.81 -9.70 6.86
N LEU A 13 -36.96 -10.97 7.23
CA LEU A 13 -35.89 -11.73 7.90
C LEU A 13 -34.67 -11.90 6.99
N GLY A 14 -34.86 -12.20 5.70
CA GLY A 14 -33.78 -12.28 4.71
C GLY A 14 -33.06 -10.95 4.54
N ILE A 15 -33.81 -9.86 4.38
CA ILE A 15 -33.28 -8.49 4.30
C ILE A 15 -32.50 -8.14 5.59
N PHE A 16 -33.06 -8.45 6.76
CA PHE A 16 -32.43 -8.16 8.05
C PHE A 16 -31.15 -8.98 8.29
N LEU A 17 -31.14 -10.26 7.91
CA LEU A 17 -29.93 -11.09 7.93
C LEU A 17 -28.87 -10.52 6.98
N GLN A 18 -29.25 -10.10 5.79
CA GLN A 18 -28.34 -9.49 4.81
C GLN A 18 -27.75 -8.17 5.31
N PHE A 19 -28.53 -7.34 6.02
CA PHE A 19 -28.06 -6.10 6.62
C PHE A 19 -27.23 -6.31 7.90
N LYS A 20 -27.54 -7.30 8.75
CA LYS A 20 -26.83 -7.53 10.02
C LYS A 20 -25.33 -7.76 9.85
N PHE A 21 -24.93 -8.48 8.80
CA PHE A 21 -23.51 -8.68 8.49
C PHE A 21 -22.81 -7.37 8.10
N ASN A 22 -23.55 -6.44 7.48
CA ASN A 22 -23.03 -5.12 7.11
C ASN A 22 -23.03 -4.14 8.30
N VAL A 23 -24.01 -4.22 9.21
CA VAL A 23 -24.04 -3.40 10.43
C VAL A 23 -22.93 -3.80 11.39
N LEU A 24 -22.67 -5.10 11.59
CA LEU A 24 -21.54 -5.53 12.41
C LEU A 24 -20.20 -5.09 11.82
N TYR A 25 -20.05 -5.16 10.48
CA TYR A 25 -18.90 -4.59 9.78
C TYR A 25 -18.80 -3.09 10.00
N GLY A 26 -19.90 -2.35 9.91
CA GLY A 26 -19.97 -0.92 10.16
C GLY A 26 -19.60 -0.54 11.60
N ILE A 27 -20.04 -1.31 12.60
CA ILE A 27 -19.70 -1.08 14.02
C ILE A 27 -18.21 -1.34 14.25
N VAL A 28 -17.66 -2.45 13.77
CA VAL A 28 -16.23 -2.76 13.89
C VAL A 28 -15.38 -1.74 13.12
N PHE A 29 -15.90 -1.22 12.00
CA PHE A 29 -15.29 -0.13 11.23
C PHE A 29 -15.27 1.19 12.01
N LEU A 30 -16.40 1.59 12.59
CA LEU A 30 -16.51 2.76 13.46
C LEU A 30 -15.65 2.63 14.73
N GLU A 31 -15.59 1.44 15.32
CA GLU A 31 -14.73 1.14 16.47
C GLU A 31 -13.25 1.28 16.09
N ASN A 32 -12.81 0.65 15.00
CA ASN A 32 -11.43 0.82 14.53
C ASN A 32 -11.11 2.27 14.13
N LEU A 33 -12.08 3.01 13.60
CA LEU A 33 -11.96 4.43 13.27
C LEU A 33 -12.00 5.37 14.48
N ASN A 34 -12.32 4.89 15.68
CA ASN A 34 -12.40 5.73 16.88
C ASN A 34 -11.40 5.36 17.96
N PHE A 35 -10.93 4.11 18.00
CA PHE A 35 -10.10 3.60 19.10
C PHE A 35 -8.67 3.26 18.70
N HIS A 36 -8.31 3.39 17.41
CA HIS A 36 -6.99 3.01 16.93
C HIS A 36 -6.37 4.09 16.05
N ASP A 37 -5.19 4.54 16.45
CA ASP A 37 -4.35 5.37 15.59
C ASP A 37 -3.98 4.61 14.32
N ARG A 38 -3.96 5.33 13.20
CA ARG A 38 -3.55 4.73 11.92
C ARG A 38 -2.04 4.76 11.84
N THR A 39 -1.43 3.59 11.73
CA THR A 39 0.01 3.45 11.58
C THR A 39 0.35 2.90 10.20
N TYR A 40 1.25 3.59 9.50
CA TYR A 40 1.79 3.17 8.22
C TYR A 40 3.21 2.67 8.42
N PHE A 41 3.49 1.46 7.92
CA PHE A 41 4.82 0.88 7.91
C PHE A 41 5.32 0.66 6.50
N ILE A 42 6.59 1.03 6.32
CA ILE A 42 7.35 0.68 5.13
C ILE A 42 8.64 0.01 5.60
N GLU A 43 8.92 -1.15 5.03
CA GLU A 43 10.15 -1.90 5.22
C GLU A 43 10.69 -2.20 3.82
N MET A 44 11.87 -1.67 3.52
CA MET A 44 12.59 -1.97 2.27
C MET A 44 13.92 -2.63 2.57
N SER A 45 14.27 -3.64 1.79
CA SER A 45 15.60 -4.25 1.84
C SER A 45 16.06 -4.59 0.44
N MET A 46 17.38 -4.55 0.25
CA MET A 46 18.01 -4.90 -1.01
C MET A 46 19.36 -5.54 -0.68
N PRO A 47 19.62 -6.79 -1.09
CA PRO A 47 20.91 -7.40 -0.91
C PRO A 47 21.97 -6.67 -1.75
N GLU A 48 23.15 -6.47 -1.18
CA GLU A 48 24.29 -5.88 -1.89
C GLU A 48 24.88 -6.92 -2.84
N GLU A 49 24.44 -6.89 -4.09
CA GLU A 49 24.93 -7.76 -5.15
C GLU A 49 25.57 -6.92 -6.25
N LYS A 50 26.69 -7.42 -6.79
CA LYS A 50 27.32 -6.85 -7.98
C LYS A 50 26.65 -7.41 -9.22
N GLY A 51 26.18 -6.54 -10.10
CA GLY A 51 25.57 -6.92 -11.36
C GLY A 51 24.65 -5.83 -11.91
N ASN A 52 23.96 -6.13 -13.00
CA ASN A 52 22.99 -5.22 -13.59
C ASN A 52 21.55 -5.49 -13.11
N LEU A 53 21.36 -6.51 -12.26
CA LEU A 53 20.06 -6.93 -11.74
C LEU A 53 20.13 -6.88 -10.22
N HIS A 54 19.15 -6.22 -9.62
CA HIS A 54 19.02 -6.16 -8.17
C HIS A 54 17.58 -6.43 -7.78
N VAL A 55 17.38 -7.03 -6.61
CA VAL A 55 16.06 -7.34 -6.07
C VAL A 55 15.76 -6.38 -4.93
N LEU A 56 14.82 -5.48 -5.15
CA LEU A 56 14.34 -4.55 -4.13
C LEU A 56 13.09 -5.15 -3.48
N HIS A 57 13.21 -5.60 -2.24
CA HIS A 57 12.10 -6.09 -1.45
C HIS A 57 11.37 -4.90 -0.82
N ILE A 58 10.06 -4.80 -1.05
CA ILE A 58 9.23 -3.74 -0.46
C ILE A 58 8.07 -4.39 0.27
N LYS A 59 7.90 -4.00 1.53
CA LYS A 59 6.78 -4.40 2.36
C LYS A 59 6.10 -3.16 2.93
N THR A 60 4.80 -3.08 2.71
CA THR A 60 3.95 -1.98 3.14
C THR A 60 2.85 -2.52 4.03
N VAL A 61 2.60 -1.91 5.19
CA VAL A 61 1.52 -2.30 6.11
C VAL A 61 0.77 -1.05 6.55
N VAL A 62 -0.56 -1.15 6.58
CA VAL A 62 -1.44 -0.18 7.23
C VAL A 62 -2.15 -0.91 8.37
N HIS A 63 -1.86 -0.51 9.59
CA HIS A 63 -2.51 -1.07 10.77
C HIS A 63 -3.92 -0.52 10.95
N HIS A 64 -4.77 -1.33 11.58
CA HIS A 64 -6.15 -0.97 11.96
C HIS A 64 -7.02 -0.51 10.79
N SER A 65 -6.75 -1.04 9.60
CA SER A 65 -7.49 -0.76 8.38
C SER A 65 -8.38 -1.94 7.98
N LEU A 66 -9.65 -1.65 7.70
CA LEU A 66 -10.71 -2.64 7.44
C LEU A 66 -11.25 -2.62 6.01
N GLY A 67 -10.76 -1.69 5.17
CA GLY A 67 -11.21 -1.54 3.79
C GLY A 67 -10.49 -2.50 2.84
N PRO A 68 -11.18 -3.12 1.87
CA PRO A 68 -10.54 -3.89 0.81
C PRO A 68 -9.79 -3.01 -0.21
N ASP A 69 -10.02 -1.69 -0.20
CA ASP A 69 -9.60 -0.75 -1.24
C ASP A 69 -8.31 0.02 -0.91
N TYR A 70 -7.35 -0.63 -0.27
CA TYR A 70 -6.04 -0.03 0.03
C TYR A 70 -5.02 -0.38 -1.04
N PHE A 71 -4.28 0.63 -1.49
CA PHE A 71 -3.22 0.49 -2.47
C PHE A 71 -1.98 1.22 -1.97
N ALA A 72 -0.81 0.65 -2.26
CA ALA A 72 0.45 1.35 -2.10
C ALA A 72 1.05 1.56 -3.50
N HIS A 73 1.26 2.81 -3.88
CA HIS A 73 1.95 3.18 -5.10
C HIS A 73 3.41 3.46 -4.76
N VAL A 74 4.30 2.64 -5.30
CA VAL A 74 5.75 2.83 -5.20
C VAL A 74 6.23 3.54 -6.45
N TYR A 75 6.99 4.60 -6.28
CA TYR A 75 7.57 5.38 -7.38
C TYR A 75 9.07 5.17 -7.38
N LEU A 76 9.57 4.65 -8.49
CA LEU A 76 11.01 4.49 -8.72
C LEU A 76 11.48 5.49 -9.79
N PRO A 77 12.73 5.97 -9.69
CA PRO A 77 13.34 6.78 -10.75
C PRO A 77 13.17 6.17 -12.14
N ASP A 78 12.86 7.00 -13.13
CA ASP A 78 12.69 6.58 -14.53
C ASP A 78 13.98 6.04 -15.18
N GLN A 79 15.13 6.29 -14.56
CA GLN A 79 16.42 5.71 -14.95
C GLN A 79 16.53 4.23 -14.57
N LEU A 80 15.63 3.71 -13.73
CA LEU A 80 15.52 2.30 -13.39
C LEU A 80 14.39 1.65 -14.19
N LYS A 81 14.67 0.45 -14.68
CA LYS A 81 13.70 -0.43 -15.32
C LYS A 81 13.32 -1.55 -14.35
N VAL A 82 12.03 -1.64 -14.02
CA VAL A 82 11.46 -2.81 -13.33
C VAL A 82 11.12 -3.88 -14.37
N LEU A 83 11.59 -5.11 -14.16
CA LEU A 83 11.45 -6.21 -15.12
C LEU A 83 10.25 -7.10 -14.86
N ASN A 84 9.81 -7.22 -13.62
CA ASN A 84 8.77 -8.16 -13.20
C ASN A 84 7.40 -7.53 -12.96
N LYS A 85 7.25 -6.22 -13.23
CA LYS A 85 6.01 -5.49 -13.01
C LYS A 85 5.85 -4.35 -14.00
N GLU A 86 4.62 -4.17 -14.49
CA GLU A 86 4.29 -3.07 -15.40
C GLU A 86 4.06 -1.77 -14.64
N THR A 87 4.40 -0.65 -15.28
CA THR A 87 4.11 0.69 -14.77
C THR A 87 2.60 0.92 -14.67
N TYR A 88 2.15 1.48 -13.56
CA TYR A 88 0.75 1.77 -13.30
C TYR A 88 0.42 3.23 -13.65
N LYS A 89 -0.47 3.42 -14.63
CA LYS A 89 -0.87 4.75 -15.12
C LYS A 89 -2.02 5.39 -14.35
N GLY A 90 -2.62 4.68 -13.40
CA GLY A 90 -3.77 5.18 -12.62
C GLY A 90 -3.37 6.02 -11.40
N ALA A 91 -2.07 6.09 -11.08
CA ALA A 91 -1.54 6.89 -9.99
C ALA A 91 -1.21 8.33 -10.44
N GLU A 92 -1.04 9.24 -9.49
CA GLU A 92 -0.56 10.60 -9.78
C GLU A 92 0.83 10.56 -10.44
N SER A 93 1.04 11.33 -11.50
CA SER A 93 2.34 11.38 -12.16
C SER A 93 3.33 12.24 -11.39
N ILE A 94 4.48 11.67 -11.04
CA ILE A 94 5.62 12.41 -10.47
C ILE A 94 6.68 12.54 -11.57
N PRO A 95 7.13 13.77 -11.93
CA PRO A 95 8.14 13.96 -12.97
C PRO A 95 9.46 13.24 -12.63
N GLY A 96 10.00 12.47 -13.57
CA GLY A 96 11.22 11.67 -13.36
C GLY A 96 11.01 10.31 -12.70
N TYR A 97 9.75 9.89 -12.50
CA TYR A 97 9.42 8.65 -11.79
C TYR A 97 8.39 7.80 -12.52
N GLN A 98 8.48 6.50 -12.32
CA GLN A 98 7.50 5.50 -12.75
C GLN A 98 6.78 4.92 -11.54
N ALA A 99 5.45 4.91 -11.59
CA ALA A 99 4.62 4.37 -10.52
C ALA A 99 4.37 2.87 -10.71
N TYR A 100 4.33 2.13 -9.62
CA TYR A 100 4.00 0.71 -9.58
C TYR A 100 3.03 0.44 -8.43
N GLN A 101 1.94 -0.23 -8.73
CA GLN A 101 0.87 -0.49 -7.76
C GLN A 101 1.09 -1.81 -7.03
N MET A 102 1.29 -1.75 -5.72
CA MET A 102 1.27 -2.92 -4.86
C MET A 102 -0.16 -3.22 -4.41
N SER A 103 -0.58 -4.48 -4.57
CA SER A 103 -1.93 -4.90 -4.18
C SER A 103 -1.93 -5.26 -2.70
N MET A 104 -2.49 -4.39 -1.87
CA MET A 104 -2.55 -4.64 -0.44
C MET A 104 -3.72 -5.57 -0.11
N LYS A 105 -3.46 -6.61 0.67
CA LYS A 105 -4.46 -7.59 1.10
C LYS A 105 -4.71 -7.46 2.59
N ARG A 106 -5.99 -7.55 2.96
CA ARG A 106 -6.39 -7.57 4.37
C ARG A 106 -5.90 -8.84 5.06
N LYS A 107 -5.27 -8.68 6.22
CA LYS A 107 -4.92 -9.74 7.17
C LYS A 107 -5.39 -9.32 8.56
N TYR A 108 -6.49 -9.90 9.01
CA TYR A 108 -7.14 -9.58 10.29
C TYR A 108 -7.56 -8.09 10.39
N ARG A 109 -6.82 -7.28 11.16
CA ARG A 109 -7.04 -5.83 11.38
C ARG A 109 -6.12 -4.95 10.54
N ASP A 110 -5.19 -5.55 9.79
CA ASP A 110 -4.20 -4.83 9.01
C ASP A 110 -4.42 -5.07 7.52
N VAL A 111 -3.89 -4.18 6.70
CA VAL A 111 -3.76 -4.41 5.26
C VAL A 111 -2.28 -4.34 4.92
N LEU A 112 -1.77 -5.36 4.24
CA LEU A 112 -0.35 -5.45 3.90
C LEU A 112 -0.12 -5.89 2.47
N SER A 113 1.00 -5.45 1.91
CA SER A 113 1.59 -6.01 0.69
C SER A 113 3.08 -6.25 0.92
N ALA A 114 3.59 -7.31 0.31
CA ALA A 114 5.01 -7.61 0.26
C ALA A 114 5.31 -8.11 -1.14
N GLU A 115 6.16 -7.37 -1.87
CA GLU A 115 6.49 -7.68 -3.26
C GLU A 115 7.97 -7.41 -3.51
N ASP A 116 8.54 -8.19 -4.42
CA ASP A 116 9.92 -8.06 -4.86
C ASP A 116 9.92 -7.32 -6.20
N PHE A 117 10.78 -6.32 -6.34
CA PHE A 117 10.96 -5.57 -7.57
C PHE A 117 12.32 -5.91 -8.16
N ILE A 118 12.33 -6.50 -9.35
CA ILE A 118 13.57 -6.77 -10.07
C ILE A 118 13.92 -5.52 -10.87
N ILE A 119 14.93 -4.80 -10.41
CA ILE A 119 15.37 -3.53 -10.99
C ILE A 119 16.68 -3.69 -11.76
N ALA A 120 16.78 -2.96 -12.86
CA ALA A 120 17.99 -2.83 -13.68
C ALA A 120 18.16 -1.37 -14.12
N PRO A 121 19.39 -0.89 -14.40
CA PRO A 121 19.56 0.39 -15.06
C PRO A 121 18.91 0.38 -16.44
N LEU A 122 18.22 1.45 -16.81
CA LEU A 122 17.62 1.62 -18.13
C LEU A 122 18.71 1.65 -19.21
N GLU A 123 19.81 2.35 -18.95
CA GLU A 123 20.99 2.43 -19.80
C GLU A 123 22.19 1.76 -19.11
N SER A 124 22.78 0.77 -19.79
CA SER A 124 23.94 0.05 -19.24
C SER A 124 25.14 0.97 -19.03
N GLY A 125 25.73 0.94 -17.84
CA GLY A 125 26.94 1.70 -17.50
C GLY A 125 26.71 3.15 -17.07
N LYS A 126 25.45 3.61 -16.96
CA LYS A 126 25.14 4.89 -16.32
C LYS A 126 24.98 4.71 -14.81
N ASP A 127 25.72 5.53 -14.08
CA ASP A 127 25.52 5.70 -12.64
C ASP A 127 24.23 6.50 -12.40
N ILE A 128 23.46 6.07 -11.41
CA ILE A 128 22.23 6.71 -10.96
C ILE A 128 22.54 7.34 -9.61
N PRO A 129 22.46 8.68 -9.49
CA PRO A 129 22.72 9.34 -8.22
C PRO A 129 21.68 8.93 -7.18
N LEU A 130 21.98 9.19 -5.91
CA LEU A 130 21.07 8.89 -4.82
C LEU A 130 19.77 9.68 -4.96
N GLN A 131 18.67 8.97 -5.20
CA GLN A 131 17.33 9.53 -5.41
C GLN A 131 16.31 8.86 -4.48
N PRO A 132 15.29 9.60 -4.00
CA PRO A 132 14.26 9.04 -3.14
C PRO A 132 13.39 8.03 -3.89
N ILE A 133 12.88 7.05 -3.15
CA ILE A 133 11.76 6.18 -3.54
C ILE A 133 10.53 6.73 -2.85
N PHE A 134 9.52 7.14 -3.62
CA PHE A 134 8.27 7.57 -3.01
C PHE A 134 7.33 6.39 -2.79
N VAL A 135 6.64 6.38 -1.65
CA VAL A 135 5.59 5.41 -1.35
C VAL A 135 4.33 6.17 -0.94
N ASN A 136 3.29 6.08 -1.77
CA ASN A 136 2.00 6.69 -1.47
C ASN A 136 1.00 5.60 -1.07
N PHE A 137 0.43 5.73 0.13
CA PHE A 137 -0.70 4.94 0.56
C PHE A 137 -1.99 5.63 0.16
N GLU A 138 -2.82 4.92 -0.57
CA GLU A 138 -4.08 5.43 -1.12
C GLU A 138 -5.23 4.51 -0.76
N ASN A 139 -6.40 5.10 -0.58
CA ASN A 139 -7.67 4.39 -0.46
C ASN A 139 -8.67 5.03 -1.42
N LEU A 140 -9.21 4.24 -2.34
CA LEU A 140 -10.08 4.67 -3.45
C LEU A 140 -9.44 5.78 -4.31
N LYS A 141 -9.65 7.05 -3.94
CA LYS A 141 -9.12 8.24 -4.63
C LYS A 141 -8.44 9.23 -3.68
N GLN A 142 -8.26 8.84 -2.42
CA GLN A 142 -7.67 9.69 -1.40
C GLN A 142 -6.28 9.17 -1.05
N ARG A 143 -5.29 10.05 -1.14
CA ARG A 143 -3.96 9.85 -0.55
C ARG A 143 -4.06 10.01 0.96
N LEU A 144 -3.60 9.00 1.67
CA LEU A 144 -3.64 8.94 3.13
C LEU A 144 -2.27 9.26 3.75
N HIS A 145 -1.20 8.78 3.13
CA HIS A 145 0.17 9.00 3.58
C HIS A 145 1.13 8.93 2.38
N SER A 146 2.20 9.71 2.44
CA SER A 146 3.31 9.70 1.50
C SER A 146 4.62 9.66 2.28
N ASP A 147 5.53 8.81 1.83
CA ASP A 147 6.87 8.69 2.37
C ASP A 147 7.91 8.82 1.24
N ASP A 148 9.05 9.43 1.57
CA ASP A 148 10.22 9.60 0.70
C ASP A 148 11.54 9.27 1.43
N THR A 149 11.43 8.53 2.55
CA THR A 149 12.55 8.30 3.47
C THR A 149 13.63 7.41 2.83
N TYR A 150 13.23 6.40 2.07
CA TYR A 150 14.16 5.50 1.39
C TYR A 150 14.74 6.14 0.14
N LYS A 151 16.04 5.92 -0.08
CA LYS A 151 16.75 6.40 -1.27
C LYS A 151 17.50 5.26 -1.94
N ILE A 152 17.55 5.28 -3.26
CA ILE A 152 18.25 4.31 -4.07
C ILE A 152 19.30 5.00 -4.94
N SER A 153 20.44 4.33 -5.11
CA SER A 153 21.50 4.72 -6.01
C SER A 153 22.06 3.50 -6.72
N LEU A 154 22.68 3.72 -7.88
CA LEU A 154 23.43 2.71 -8.60
C LEU A 154 24.78 3.31 -8.98
N SER A 155 25.88 2.74 -8.50
CA SER A 155 27.21 3.12 -8.94
C SER A 155 28.05 1.89 -9.21
N ASN A 156 28.75 1.87 -10.35
CA ASN A 156 29.64 0.77 -10.72
C ASN A 156 28.96 -0.61 -10.61
N GLN A 157 27.73 -0.74 -11.13
CA GLN A 157 26.93 -2.00 -11.09
C GLN A 157 26.65 -2.52 -9.67
N THR A 158 26.68 -1.63 -8.69
CA THR A 158 26.31 -1.93 -7.31
C THR A 158 25.15 -1.02 -6.94
N ALA A 159 23.98 -1.60 -6.69
CA ALA A 159 22.85 -0.84 -6.19
C ALA A 159 22.98 -0.69 -4.67
N LYS A 160 22.64 0.49 -4.16
CA LYS A 160 22.67 0.78 -2.74
C LYS A 160 21.35 1.41 -2.33
N LEU A 161 20.74 0.86 -1.28
CA LEU A 161 19.52 1.35 -0.65
C LEU A 161 19.90 2.02 0.68
N GLU A 162 19.52 3.28 0.84
CA GLU A 162 19.70 4.04 2.08
C GLU A 162 18.34 4.30 2.73
N GLY A 163 18.25 4.04 4.03
CA GLY A 163 17.02 4.21 4.80
C GLY A 163 17.06 3.41 6.11
N PRO A 164 16.11 3.64 7.03
CA PRO A 164 16.00 2.85 8.25
C PRO A 164 15.51 1.43 7.93
N LYS A 165 15.66 0.51 8.88
CA LYS A 165 15.12 -0.85 8.73
C LYS A 165 13.60 -0.88 8.56
N LYS A 166 12.90 0.05 9.24
CA LYS A 166 11.45 0.23 9.18
C LYS A 166 11.14 1.70 9.35
N VAL A 167 10.31 2.27 8.48
CA VAL A 167 9.72 3.60 8.65
C VAL A 167 8.33 3.43 9.27
N GLU A 168 8.00 4.31 10.21
CA GLU A 168 6.73 4.34 10.92
C GLU A 168 6.15 5.75 10.87
N ALA A 169 4.93 5.88 10.33
CA ALA A 169 4.16 7.10 10.42
C ALA A 169 2.87 6.84 11.20
N LEU A 170 2.73 7.51 12.34
CA LEU A 170 1.55 7.45 13.20
C LEU A 170 0.70 8.69 12.98
N TYR A 171 -0.57 8.49 12.64
CA TYR A 171 -1.56 9.57 12.55
C TYR A 171 -2.56 9.42 13.69
N PRO A 172 -2.43 10.25 14.75
CA PRO A 172 -3.36 10.20 15.86
C PRO A 172 -4.75 10.64 15.40
N GLN A 173 -5.77 9.89 15.81
CA GLN A 173 -7.15 10.29 15.55
C GLN A 173 -7.59 11.31 16.60
N GLN A 174 -7.36 12.60 16.32
CA GLN A 174 -7.91 13.66 17.16
C GLN A 174 -9.36 13.95 16.76
N TRP A 175 -10.30 13.54 17.61
CA TRP A 175 -11.56 14.27 17.74
C TRP A 175 -11.23 15.56 18.50
N SER A 176 -11.07 16.68 17.80
CA SER A 176 -11.39 17.95 18.45
C SER A 176 -12.88 17.91 18.77
N MET A 177 -13.22 17.93 20.06
CA MET A 177 -14.59 18.12 20.56
C MET A 177 -15.32 19.24 19.83
#